data_AF-A0A3B1AE24-F1
#
_entry.id   AF-A0A3B1AE24-F1
#
_cell.length_a   1.000
_cell.length_b   1.000
_cell.length_c   1.000
_cell.angle_alpha   90.00
_cell.angle_beta   90.00
_cell.angle_gamma   90.00
#
_symmetry.space_group_name_H-M   'P 1'
#
loop_
_entity.id
_entity.type
_entity.pdbx_description
1 polymer ?
#
loop_
_entity_poly.entity_id
_entity_poly.type
_entity_poly.pdbx_seq_one_letter_code
_entity_poly.pdbx_strand_id
1 'polypeptide(L)'
;ANGDALTLASPNLTARSGGEAEFLSGGEIPIVNEFANGSSVEYKEYGIKLKINPSADNNGNITARVETEISAIDAATTVDGIPGFLSRKTSADLSMRDGETIVISKLINSDLSKDTSGLKYLSSIPILGSLFRNKNLRDKKTELVIFVTPSVITADSKINKESLAAHDYLIKRFKDATDYKSWADEDSPNGDLLD
;
A
#
# COMPACT_ATOMS: atom_id res chain seq x y z
N ALA A 1 -1.36 23.25 10.40
CA ALA A 1 -1.11 22.89 9.00
C ALA A 1 -2.13 21.83 8.62
N ASN A 2 -2.91 22.06 7.57
CA ASN A 2 -3.83 21.05 7.03
C ASN A 2 -3.04 20.29 5.96
N GLY A 3 -2.82 19.01 6.17
CA GLY A 3 -2.13 18.15 5.21
C GLY A 3 -3.10 17.07 4.75
N ASP A 4 -3.38 17.03 3.46
CA ASP A 4 -4.17 15.97 2.84
C ASP A 4 -3.21 14.95 2.23
N ALA A 5 -3.44 13.67 2.53
CA ALA A 5 -2.69 12.56 1.97
C ALA A 5 -3.67 11.61 1.27
N LEU A 6 -3.41 11.32 -0.01
CA LEU A 6 -4.16 10.36 -0.80
C LEU A 6 -3.26 9.18 -1.15
N THR A 7 -3.69 7.97 -0.77
CA THR A 7 -3.01 6.73 -1.17
C THR A 7 -3.91 5.99 -2.15
N LEU A 8 -3.45 5.85 -3.40
CA LEU A 8 -4.08 5.01 -4.41
C LEU A 8 -3.22 3.78 -4.65
N ALA A 9 -3.79 2.61 -4.37
CA ALA A 9 -3.21 1.32 -4.72
C ALA A 9 -4.16 0.64 -5.71
N SER A 10 -3.65 0.23 -6.88
CA SER A 10 -4.40 -0.48 -7.90
C SER A 10 -3.68 -1.80 -8.27
N PRO A 11 -3.60 -2.77 -7.34
CA PRO A 11 -3.00 -4.06 -7.64
C PRO A 11 -3.84 -4.80 -8.68
N ASN A 12 -3.17 -5.36 -9.70
CA ASN A 12 -3.79 -6.20 -10.70
C ASN A 12 -3.16 -7.59 -10.62
N LEU A 13 -4.00 -8.62 -10.60
CA LEU A 13 -3.55 -10.00 -10.47
C LEU A 13 -4.39 -10.89 -11.38
N THR A 14 -3.73 -11.81 -12.08
CA THR A 14 -4.37 -12.75 -12.99
C THR A 14 -4.20 -14.16 -12.46
N ALA A 15 -5.26 -14.95 -12.49
CA ALA A 15 -5.25 -16.36 -12.15
C ALA A 15 -6.08 -17.15 -13.16
N ARG A 16 -5.78 -18.44 -13.30
CA ARG A 16 -6.67 -19.35 -14.03
C ARG A 16 -7.99 -19.51 -13.29
N SER A 17 -9.06 -19.85 -14.01
CA SER A 17 -10.33 -20.26 -13.38
C SER A 17 -10.11 -21.47 -12.45
N GLY A 18 -10.61 -21.36 -11.22
CA GLY A 18 -10.42 -22.30 -10.11
C GLY A 18 -9.01 -22.28 -9.49
N GLY A 19 -8.14 -21.38 -9.95
CA GLY A 19 -6.78 -21.24 -9.43
C GLY A 19 -6.68 -20.22 -8.31
N GLU A 20 -5.53 -20.24 -7.65
CA GLU A 20 -5.12 -19.21 -6.68
C GLU A 20 -4.02 -18.36 -7.28
N ALA A 21 -4.03 -17.06 -6.96
CA ALA A 21 -2.88 -16.20 -7.15
C ALA A 21 -2.71 -15.28 -5.94
N GLU A 22 -1.46 -14.97 -5.62
CA GLU A 22 -1.08 -14.03 -4.56
C GLU A 22 -0.09 -13.00 -5.09
N PHE A 23 -0.20 -11.79 -4.57
CA PHE A 23 0.65 -10.65 -4.87
C PHE A 23 0.99 -9.93 -3.58
N LEU A 24 2.28 -9.62 -3.41
CA LEU A 24 2.80 -8.75 -2.36
C LEU A 24 3.65 -7.65 -2.98
N SER A 25 3.33 -6.40 -2.65
CA SER A 25 4.17 -5.25 -2.93
C SER A 25 4.46 -4.51 -1.63
N GLY A 26 5.69 -4.65 -1.14
CA GLY A 26 6.12 -4.04 0.11
C GLY A 26 7.43 -4.65 0.59
N GLY A 27 7.56 -4.84 1.89
CA GLY A 27 8.77 -5.38 2.49
C GLY A 27 8.48 -6.17 3.74
N GLU A 28 9.53 -6.58 4.42
CA GLU A 28 9.46 -7.36 5.65
C GLU A 28 10.20 -6.62 6.77
N ILE A 29 9.69 -6.74 7.99
CA ILE A 29 10.38 -6.30 9.21
C ILE A 29 10.76 -7.52 10.04
N PRO A 30 12.03 -7.67 10.43
CA PRO A 30 12.43 -8.70 11.38
C PRO A 30 11.98 -8.31 12.80
N ILE A 31 11.24 -9.20 13.44
CA ILE A 31 10.81 -9.12 14.82
C ILE A 31 11.66 -10.14 15.60
N VAL A 32 12.46 -9.65 16.53
CA VAL A 32 13.33 -10.49 17.37
C VAL A 32 12.59 -10.84 18.66
N ASN A 33 12.31 -12.13 18.84
CA ASN A 33 11.73 -12.69 20.05
C ASN A 33 12.86 -13.29 20.90
N GLU A 34 13.13 -12.72 22.06
CA GLU A 34 14.14 -13.23 23.00
C GLU A 34 13.52 -14.20 24.01
N PHE A 35 14.13 -15.38 24.15
CA PHE A 35 13.75 -16.41 25.10
C PHE A 35 14.94 -16.75 26.02
N ALA A 36 14.67 -17.36 27.18
CA ALA A 36 15.71 -17.73 28.14
C ALA A 36 16.79 -18.68 27.58
N ASN A 37 16.52 -19.37 26.47
CA ASN A 37 17.38 -20.34 25.82
C ASN A 37 17.80 -19.94 24.39
N GLY A 38 17.55 -18.70 23.94
CA GLY A 38 17.98 -18.21 22.63
C GLY A 38 17.05 -17.13 22.06
N SER A 39 17.38 -16.63 20.87
CA SER A 39 16.55 -15.65 20.14
C SER A 39 15.99 -16.28 18.87
N SER A 40 14.73 -15.94 18.54
CA SER A 40 14.09 -16.29 17.27
C SER A 40 13.79 -15.01 16.49
N VAL A 41 13.96 -15.03 15.18
CA VAL A 41 13.63 -13.91 14.30
C VAL A 41 12.44 -14.31 13.43
N GLU A 42 11.34 -13.56 13.53
CA GLU A 42 10.16 -13.69 12.70
C GLU A 42 10.09 -12.52 11.72
N TYR A 43 9.90 -12.79 10.43
CA TYR A 43 9.73 -11.73 9.43
C TYR A 43 8.24 -11.42 9.24
N LYS A 44 7.88 -10.16 9.43
CA LYS A 44 6.51 -9.68 9.23
C LYS A 44 6.42 -8.80 8.00
N GLU A 45 5.67 -9.28 7.01
CA GLU A 45 5.39 -8.55 5.78
C GLU A 45 4.51 -7.33 6.03
N TYR A 46 4.75 -6.27 5.26
CA TYR A 46 3.86 -5.12 5.14
C TYR A 46 3.81 -4.62 3.70
N GLY A 47 2.80 -3.81 3.39
CA GLY A 47 2.57 -3.23 2.08
C GLY A 47 1.20 -3.59 1.55
N ILE A 48 1.09 -3.81 0.24
CA ILE A 48 -0.15 -4.20 -0.43
C ILE A 48 -0.08 -5.70 -0.69
N LYS A 49 -0.95 -6.46 -0.02
CA LYS A 49 -1.16 -7.89 -0.28
C LYS A 49 -2.53 -8.08 -0.93
N LEU A 50 -2.55 -8.83 -2.02
CA LEU A 50 -3.77 -9.23 -2.72
C LEU A 50 -3.70 -10.73 -2.98
N LYS A 51 -4.71 -11.46 -2.52
CA LYS A 51 -4.90 -12.88 -2.79
C LYS A 51 -6.27 -13.10 -3.41
N ILE A 52 -6.31 -13.85 -4.50
CA ILE A 52 -7.53 -14.12 -5.26
C ILE A 52 -7.69 -15.61 -5.56
N ASN A 53 -8.95 -16.08 -5.53
CA ASN A 53 -9.34 -17.39 -6.01
C ASN A 53 -10.56 -17.26 -6.93
N PRO A 54 -10.38 -16.88 -8.21
CA PRO A 54 -11.48 -16.69 -9.14
C PRO A 54 -11.95 -18.00 -9.79
N SER A 55 -13.22 -18.05 -10.17
CA SER A 55 -13.85 -19.08 -10.98
C SER A 55 -14.81 -18.42 -11.95
N ALA A 56 -14.62 -18.65 -13.24
CA ALA A 56 -15.48 -18.14 -14.30
C ALA A 56 -16.30 -19.28 -14.91
N ASP A 57 -17.58 -19.02 -15.17
CA ASP A 57 -18.47 -19.91 -15.90
C ASP A 57 -18.55 -19.56 -17.40
N ASN A 58 -19.23 -20.40 -18.17
CA ASN A 58 -19.41 -20.19 -19.62
C ASN A 58 -20.37 -19.03 -19.95
N ASN A 59 -21.07 -18.50 -18.95
CA ASN A 59 -22.04 -17.42 -19.08
C ASN A 59 -21.40 -16.05 -18.77
N GLY A 60 -20.11 -16.01 -18.46
CA GLY A 60 -19.38 -14.79 -18.13
C GLY A 60 -19.62 -14.30 -16.69
N ASN A 61 -20.19 -15.14 -15.82
CA ASN A 61 -20.22 -14.87 -14.39
C ASN A 61 -18.91 -15.31 -13.78
N ILE A 62 -18.38 -14.45 -12.91
CA ILE A 62 -17.13 -14.64 -12.21
C ILE A 62 -17.45 -14.65 -10.72
N THR A 63 -17.17 -15.76 -10.07
CA THR A 63 -17.10 -15.82 -8.61
C THR A 63 -15.66 -15.72 -8.19
N ALA A 64 -15.38 -15.02 -7.08
CA ALA A 64 -14.04 -15.01 -6.53
C ALA A 64 -14.06 -14.88 -5.02
N ARG A 65 -13.09 -15.51 -4.36
CA ARG A 65 -12.63 -15.07 -3.05
C ARG A 65 -11.56 -14.02 -3.25
N VAL A 66 -11.71 -12.86 -2.61
CA VAL A 66 -10.73 -11.77 -2.66
C VAL A 66 -10.34 -11.40 -1.24
N GLU A 67 -9.05 -11.48 -0.98
CA GLU A 67 -8.43 -11.08 0.28
C GLU A 67 -7.43 -9.96 -0.02
N THR A 68 -7.66 -8.80 0.59
CA THR A 68 -6.81 -7.62 0.43
C THR A 68 -6.33 -7.14 1.78
N GLU A 69 -5.06 -6.79 1.85
CA GLU A 69 -4.44 -6.15 3.01
C GLU A 69 -3.57 -4.99 2.55
N ILE A 70 -3.79 -3.83 3.16
CA ILE A 70 -2.98 -2.63 2.98
C ILE A 70 -2.41 -2.29 4.34
N SER A 71 -1.10 -2.50 4.49
CA SER A 71 -0.37 -2.24 5.72
C SER A 71 0.79 -1.27 5.49
N ALA A 72 1.03 -0.44 6.50
CA ALA A 72 2.15 0.48 6.54
C ALA A 72 2.77 0.47 7.94
N ILE A 73 4.08 0.74 8.00
CA ILE A 73 4.81 0.89 9.26
C ILE A 73 4.26 2.10 10.01
N ASP A 74 3.97 1.92 11.28
CA ASP A 74 3.56 2.99 12.19
C ASP A 74 4.65 3.27 13.21
N ALA A 75 5.52 4.22 12.87
CA ALA A 75 6.60 4.66 13.76
C ALA A 75 6.08 5.35 15.05
N ALA A 76 4.83 5.84 15.07
CA ALA A 76 4.26 6.47 16.25
C ALA A 76 3.92 5.45 17.36
N THR A 77 3.72 4.19 16.99
CA THR A 77 3.42 3.10 17.91
C THR A 77 4.63 2.16 17.95
N THR A 78 5.69 2.53 18.66
CA THR A 78 6.91 1.70 18.77
C THR A 78 7.03 1.14 20.18
N VAL A 79 7.32 -0.16 20.30
CA VAL A 79 7.60 -0.84 21.57
C VAL A 79 8.95 -1.54 21.44
N ASP A 80 9.88 -1.25 22.35
CA ASP A 80 11.23 -1.85 22.37
C ASP A 80 11.97 -1.78 21.03
N GLY A 81 11.79 -0.69 20.28
CA GLY A 81 12.40 -0.47 18.97
C GLY A 81 11.68 -1.16 17.80
N ILE A 82 10.63 -1.94 18.06
CA ILE A 82 9.80 -2.59 17.04
C ILE A 82 8.62 -1.66 16.71
N PRO A 83 8.49 -1.20 15.45
CA PRO A 83 7.38 -0.35 15.06
C PRO A 83 6.08 -1.16 14.93
N GLY A 84 4.97 -0.47 15.18
CA GLY A 84 3.63 -1.00 14.96
C GLY A 84 3.27 -1.01 13.48
N PHE A 85 2.06 -1.49 13.18
CA PHE A 85 1.54 -1.53 11.83
C PHE A 85 0.13 -0.95 11.77
N LEU A 86 -0.10 -0.05 10.82
CA LEU A 86 -1.43 0.37 10.42
C LEU A 86 -1.90 -0.54 9.29
N SER A 87 -2.82 -1.46 9.59
CA SER A 87 -3.33 -2.43 8.63
C SER A 87 -4.81 -2.23 8.36
N ARG A 88 -5.20 -2.37 7.09
CA ARG A 88 -6.59 -2.41 6.62
C ARG A 88 -6.76 -3.70 5.85
N LYS A 89 -7.65 -4.57 6.33
CA LYS A 89 -7.88 -5.90 5.72
C LYS A 89 -9.33 -6.03 5.28
N THR A 90 -9.57 -6.69 4.16
CA THR A 90 -10.91 -7.03 3.68
C THR A 90 -10.86 -8.39 3.01
N SER A 91 -11.78 -9.28 3.40
CA SER A 91 -12.00 -10.58 2.78
C SER A 91 -13.46 -10.66 2.37
N ALA A 92 -13.71 -11.03 1.12
CA ALA A 92 -15.05 -11.13 0.57
C ALA A 92 -15.13 -12.25 -0.47
N ASP A 93 -16.23 -13.01 -0.42
CA ASP A 93 -16.66 -13.89 -1.50
C ASP A 93 -17.69 -13.12 -2.34
N LEU A 94 -17.43 -13.00 -3.64
CA LEU A 94 -18.16 -12.11 -4.54
C LEU A 94 -18.55 -12.82 -5.84
N SER A 95 -19.65 -12.38 -6.43
CA SER A 95 -20.18 -12.85 -7.71
C SER A 95 -20.58 -11.63 -8.55
N MET A 96 -20.07 -11.58 -9.78
CA MET A 96 -20.06 -10.40 -10.64
C MET A 96 -19.89 -10.84 -12.09
N ARG A 97 -20.36 -10.03 -13.04
CA ARG A 97 -20.08 -10.29 -14.47
C ARG A 97 -18.73 -9.70 -14.88
N ASP A 98 -18.19 -10.19 -15.99
CA ASP A 98 -17.02 -9.61 -16.63
C ASP A 98 -17.15 -8.08 -16.77
N GLY A 99 -16.17 -7.34 -16.23
CA GLY A 99 -16.11 -5.89 -16.25
C GLY A 99 -17.01 -5.15 -15.25
N GLU A 100 -17.83 -5.84 -14.43
CA GLU A 100 -18.65 -5.17 -13.42
C GLU A 100 -17.84 -4.81 -12.17
N THR A 101 -17.78 -3.51 -11.85
CA THR A 101 -17.14 -3.04 -10.63
C THR A 101 -18.09 -3.10 -9.43
N ILE A 102 -17.64 -3.67 -8.31
CA ILE A 102 -18.34 -3.58 -7.03
C ILE A 102 -17.46 -2.93 -5.95
N VAL A 103 -18.11 -2.37 -4.94
CA VAL A 103 -17.45 -1.89 -3.73
C VAL A 103 -17.52 -3.00 -2.68
N ILE A 104 -16.37 -3.49 -2.22
CA ILE A 104 -16.31 -4.56 -1.21
C ILE A 104 -16.10 -4.03 0.22
N SER A 105 -15.61 -2.79 0.35
CA SER A 105 -15.36 -2.17 1.65
C SER A 105 -15.40 -0.66 1.58
N LYS A 106 -15.98 -0.02 2.60
CA LYS A 106 -15.98 1.42 2.80
C LYS A 106 -15.84 1.72 4.29
N LEU A 107 -14.87 2.54 4.67
CA LEU A 107 -14.66 2.98 6.05
C LEU A 107 -14.42 4.48 6.08
N ILE A 108 -15.07 5.17 7.02
CA ILE A 108 -14.84 6.59 7.31
C ILE A 108 -14.51 6.67 8.80
N ASN A 109 -13.31 7.14 9.11
CA ASN A 109 -12.83 7.37 10.46
C ASN A 109 -12.63 8.87 10.71
N SER A 110 -13.06 9.37 11.87
CA SER A 110 -12.95 10.78 12.23
C SER A 110 -12.56 10.92 13.70
N ASP A 111 -11.37 11.48 13.95
CA ASP A 111 -10.81 11.69 15.29
C ASP A 111 -10.68 13.20 15.57
N LEU A 112 -11.48 13.71 16.51
CA LEU A 112 -11.43 15.11 16.95
C LEU A 112 -10.82 15.19 18.36
N SER A 113 -9.65 15.81 18.47
CA SER A 113 -8.99 16.09 19.75
C SER A 113 -8.86 17.59 19.99
N LYS A 114 -9.18 18.02 21.22
CA LYS A 114 -9.11 19.42 21.65
C LYS A 114 -8.33 19.52 22.95
N ASP A 115 -7.09 19.96 22.85
CA ASP A 115 -6.23 20.23 23.99
C ASP A 115 -6.18 21.73 24.27
N THR A 116 -6.45 22.10 25.52
CA THR A 116 -6.30 23.48 25.99
C THR A 116 -5.31 23.49 27.15
N SER A 117 -4.17 24.15 26.95
CA SER A 117 -3.15 24.35 27.99
C SER A 117 -3.01 25.84 28.30
N GLY A 118 -2.75 26.19 29.55
CA GLY A 118 -2.59 27.58 29.97
C GLY A 118 -2.17 27.72 31.43
N LEU A 119 -1.58 28.86 31.79
CA LEU A 119 -1.19 29.16 33.17
C LEU A 119 -2.43 29.32 34.06
N LYS A 120 -2.52 28.54 35.15
CA LYS A 120 -3.72 28.39 36.00
C LYS A 120 -4.32 29.71 36.53
N TYR A 121 -3.50 30.76 36.69
CA TYR A 121 -3.94 32.08 37.17
C TYR A 121 -4.04 33.17 36.09
N LEU A 122 -3.24 33.09 35.02
CA LEU A 122 -3.21 34.10 33.95
C LEU A 122 -4.22 33.80 32.82
N SER A 123 -4.54 32.51 32.63
CA SER A 123 -5.47 32.05 31.60
C SER A 123 -6.94 32.42 31.82
N SER A 124 -7.29 32.86 33.03
CA SER A 124 -8.65 33.26 33.44
C SER A 124 -8.89 34.78 33.43
N ILE A 125 -7.86 35.60 33.20
CA ILE A 125 -7.99 37.06 33.15
C ILE A 125 -8.79 37.46 31.90
N PRO A 126 -9.89 38.22 32.01
CA PRO A 126 -10.60 38.77 30.87
C PRO A 126 -9.65 39.62 30.00
N ILE A 127 -9.78 39.58 28.67
CA ILE A 127 -8.96 40.33 27.69
C ILE A 127 -7.53 39.80 27.51
N LEU A 128 -6.81 39.40 28.57
CA LEU A 128 -5.42 38.93 28.46
C LEU A 128 -5.27 37.40 28.44
N GLY A 129 -6.26 36.65 28.92
CA GLY A 129 -6.18 35.19 29.07
C GLY A 129 -6.03 34.38 27.77
N SER A 130 -6.36 34.96 26.60
CA SER A 130 -6.12 34.32 25.30
C SER A 130 -4.66 34.32 24.88
N LEU A 131 -3.85 35.29 25.36
CA LEU A 131 -2.41 35.33 25.13
C LEU A 131 -1.67 34.27 25.98
N PHE A 132 -2.27 33.86 27.10
CA PHE A 132 -1.72 32.87 28.04
C PHE A 132 -2.42 31.49 27.95
N ARG A 133 -3.25 31.27 26.92
CA ARG A 133 -3.87 29.97 26.61
C ARG A 133 -3.43 29.51 25.22
N ASN A 134 -2.86 28.33 25.15
CA ASN A 134 -2.67 27.63 23.91
C ASN A 134 -3.85 26.67 23.68
N LYS A 135 -4.46 26.73 22.49
CA LYS A 135 -5.51 25.81 22.06
C LYS A 135 -4.97 25.01 20.89
N ASN A 136 -4.78 23.72 21.09
CA ASN A 136 -4.45 22.79 20.01
C ASN A 136 -5.74 22.05 19.65
N LEU A 137 -6.24 22.29 18.44
CA LEU A 137 -7.32 21.50 17.84
C LEU A 137 -6.70 20.58 16.80
N ARG A 138 -6.95 19.27 16.91
CA ARG A 138 -6.50 18.26 15.96
C ARG A 138 -7.72 17.53 15.44
N ASP A 139 -8.00 17.68 14.15
CA ASP A 139 -9.07 16.98 13.45
C ASP A 139 -8.43 16.06 12.41
N LYS A 140 -8.67 14.75 12.51
CA LYS A 140 -8.12 13.74 11.61
C LYS A 140 -9.26 12.95 11.00
N LYS A 141 -9.46 13.11 9.70
CA LYS A 141 -10.39 12.30 8.91
C LYS A 141 -9.63 11.30 8.05
N THR A 142 -10.12 10.08 7.93
CA THR A 142 -9.55 9.05 7.06
C THR A 142 -10.67 8.30 6.36
N GLU A 143 -10.57 8.17 5.04
CA GLU A 143 -11.55 7.49 4.22
C GLU A 143 -10.86 6.34 3.46
N LEU A 144 -11.49 5.17 3.44
CA LEU A 144 -11.06 3.99 2.69
C LEU A 144 -12.24 3.50 1.88
N VAL A 145 -11.99 3.22 0.60
CA VAL A 145 -12.94 2.52 -0.28
C VAL A 145 -12.16 1.51 -1.10
N ILE A 146 -12.65 0.27 -1.18
CA ILE A 146 -12.04 -0.79 -1.97
C ILE A 146 -13.00 -1.21 -3.07
N PHE A 147 -12.52 -1.14 -4.30
CA PHE A 147 -13.24 -1.53 -5.51
C PHE A 147 -12.64 -2.81 -6.08
N VAL A 148 -13.48 -3.66 -6.64
CA VAL A 148 -13.06 -4.86 -7.37
C VAL A 148 -13.75 -4.87 -8.72
N THR A 149 -12.96 -5.06 -9.77
CA THR A 149 -13.45 -5.24 -11.14
C THR A 149 -12.85 -6.52 -11.68
N PRO A 150 -13.65 -7.54 -12.01
CA PRO A 150 -13.14 -8.78 -12.55
C PRO A 150 -12.96 -8.63 -14.06
N SER A 151 -12.06 -9.41 -14.66
CA SER A 151 -12.05 -9.55 -16.10
C SER A 151 -11.64 -10.95 -16.56
N VAL A 152 -12.34 -11.47 -17.57
CA VAL A 152 -11.92 -12.69 -18.28
C VAL A 152 -10.89 -12.33 -19.34
N ILE A 153 -9.66 -12.81 -19.16
CA ILE A 153 -8.55 -12.55 -20.07
C ILE A 153 -8.29 -13.79 -20.93
N THR A 154 -8.44 -13.64 -22.24
CA THR A 154 -8.05 -14.62 -23.25
C THR A 154 -6.83 -14.11 -24.04
N ALA A 155 -6.18 -15.00 -24.80
CA ALA A 155 -5.02 -14.63 -25.62
C ALA A 155 -5.32 -13.51 -26.64
N ASP A 156 -6.54 -13.48 -27.17
CA ASP A 156 -7.02 -12.50 -28.14
C ASP A 156 -7.71 -11.27 -27.52
N SER A 157 -7.90 -11.27 -26.19
CA SER A 157 -8.52 -10.16 -25.47
C SER A 157 -7.75 -8.86 -25.66
N LYS A 158 -8.48 -7.75 -25.64
CA LYS A 158 -7.91 -6.40 -25.73
C LYS A 158 -6.88 -6.14 -24.63
N ILE A 159 -7.19 -6.54 -23.39
CA ILE A 159 -6.32 -6.41 -22.22
C ILE A 159 -4.98 -7.13 -22.43
N ASN A 160 -5.02 -8.35 -22.96
CA ASN A 160 -3.80 -9.12 -23.23
C ASN A 160 -2.95 -8.44 -24.31
N LYS A 161 -3.57 -8.00 -25.41
CA LYS A 161 -2.87 -7.28 -26.50
C LYS A 161 -2.23 -5.97 -26.03
N GLU A 162 -2.95 -5.18 -25.23
CA GLU A 162 -2.42 -3.94 -24.64
C GLU A 162 -1.27 -4.22 -23.68
N SER A 163 -1.36 -5.28 -22.88
CA SER A 163 -0.28 -5.71 -21.97
C SER A 163 0.98 -6.14 -22.73
N LEU A 164 0.83 -6.85 -23.86
CA LEU A 164 1.95 -7.22 -24.73
C LEU A 164 2.60 -5.98 -25.38
N ALA A 165 1.81 -5.03 -25.88
CA ALA A 165 2.35 -3.79 -26.43
C ALA A 165 3.09 -2.95 -25.37
N ALA A 166 2.55 -2.90 -24.15
CA ALA A 166 3.22 -2.24 -23.02
C ALA A 166 4.53 -2.95 -22.64
N HIS A 167 4.56 -4.29 -22.66
CA HIS A 167 5.77 -5.07 -22.42
C HIS A 167 6.89 -4.70 -23.40
N ASP A 168 6.62 -4.71 -24.71
CA ASP A 168 7.62 -4.39 -25.73
C ASP A 168 8.18 -2.97 -25.57
N TYR A 169 7.31 -2.01 -25.24
CA TYR A 169 7.69 -0.64 -24.95
C TYR A 169 8.62 -0.54 -23.73
N LEU A 170 8.31 -1.26 -22.64
CA LEU A 170 9.13 -1.25 -21.42
C LEU A 170 10.49 -1.89 -21.66
N ILE A 171 10.56 -2.99 -22.39
CA ILE A 171 11.84 -3.64 -22.74
C ILE A 171 12.70 -2.71 -23.59
N LYS A 172 12.11 -2.05 -24.59
CA LYS A 172 12.83 -1.07 -25.41
C LYS A 172 13.41 0.05 -24.54
N ARG A 173 12.58 0.66 -23.69
CA ARG A 173 12.99 1.74 -22.79
C ARG A 173 14.12 1.31 -21.84
N PHE A 174 14.03 0.09 -21.30
CA PHE A 174 15.07 -0.44 -20.42
C PHE A 174 16.39 -0.59 -21.16
N LYS A 175 16.38 -1.19 -22.36
CA LYS A 175 17.55 -1.33 -23.22
C LYS A 175 18.19 0.02 -23.57
N ASP A 176 17.37 0.98 -24.01
CA ASP A 176 17.83 2.34 -24.34
C ASP A 176 18.47 3.03 -23.12
N ALA A 177 17.92 2.82 -21.92
CA ALA A 177 18.46 3.37 -20.68
C ALA A 177 19.75 2.68 -20.21
N THR A 178 19.93 1.39 -20.49
CA THR A 178 21.16 0.65 -20.16
C THR A 178 22.27 0.85 -21.17
N ASP A 179 21.96 0.99 -22.48
CA ASP A 179 22.95 1.31 -23.52
C ASP A 179 23.53 2.72 -23.33
N TYR A 180 22.82 3.63 -22.65
CA TYR A 180 23.35 4.93 -22.26
C TYR A 180 24.48 4.86 -21.20
N LYS A 181 24.72 3.72 -20.53
CA LYS A 181 25.92 3.57 -19.68
C LYS A 181 27.17 3.17 -20.47
N SER A 182 27.02 2.59 -21.67
CA SER A 182 28.15 2.09 -22.45
C SER A 182 29.06 3.19 -23.02
N TRP A 183 28.59 4.44 -23.15
CA TRP A 183 29.42 5.56 -23.60
C TRP A 183 30.05 6.37 -22.45
N ALA A 184 29.62 6.14 -21.19
CA ALA A 184 30.11 6.88 -20.01
C ALA A 184 31.29 6.18 -19.29
N ASP A 185 31.59 4.93 -19.66
CA ASP A 185 32.70 4.16 -19.07
C ASP A 185 33.94 4.10 -19.98
N GLU A 186 33.85 4.51 -21.25
CA GLU A 186 34.95 4.39 -22.24
C GLU A 186 35.96 5.55 -22.19
N ASP A 187 35.63 6.65 -21.49
CA ASP A 187 36.48 7.85 -21.34
C ASP A 187 36.84 8.15 -19.85
N SER A 188 36.82 7.16 -18.96
CA SER A 188 37.21 7.35 -17.56
C SER A 188 38.75 7.35 -17.41
N PRO A 189 39.39 8.45 -16.96
CA PRO A 189 40.86 8.55 -16.86
C PRO A 189 41.50 7.68 -15.77
N ASN A 190 40.73 6.81 -15.11
CA ASN A 190 41.18 6.01 -13.97
C ASN A 190 41.10 4.49 -14.23
N GLY A 191 41.19 4.06 -15.50
CA GLY A 191 41.22 2.65 -15.89
C GLY A 191 42.44 1.86 -15.40
N ASP A 192 43.53 2.53 -15.00
CA ASP A 192 44.81 1.90 -14.67
C ASP A 192 45.00 1.54 -13.18
N LEU A 193 43.94 1.57 -12.36
CA LEU A 193 44.05 1.26 -10.93
C LEU A 193 43.55 -0.13 -10.54
N LEU A 194 43.28 -1.00 -11.51
CA LEU A 194 42.87 -2.39 -11.27
C LEU A 194 43.56 -3.35 -12.24
N ASP A 195 44.88 -3.44 -12.14
CA ASP A 195 45.67 -4.62 -12.54
C ASP A 195 46.15 -5.38 -11.29
#